data_AF-A0A967BB42-F1
#
_entry.id   AF-A0A967BB42-F1
#
_cell.length_a   1.000
_cell.length_b   1.000
_cell.length_c   1.000
_cell.angle_alpha   90.00
_cell.angle_beta   90.00
_cell.angle_gamma   90.00
#
_symmetry.space_group_name_H-M   'P 1'
#
loop_
_entity.id
_entity.type
_entity.pdbx_description
1 polymer ?
#
loop_
_entity_poly.entity_id
_entity_poly.type
_entity_poly.pdbx_seq_one_letter_code
_entity_poly.pdbx_strand_id
1 'polypeptide(L)'
;MTFKGADNLLNNHPDETSEVMGDGGYDSNKIRQSLANRHVTACFTPKKNRKSKPPSGWHLYKKRHIIENMFVKLKSRRRVATRYDRCARTFM
;
A
#
# COMPACT_ATOMS: atom_id res chain seq x y z
N MET A 1 7.73 -14.62 6.29
CA MET A 1 7.57 -13.83 5.05
C MET A 1 8.39 -12.56 5.16
N THR A 2 9.43 -12.43 4.35
CA THR A 2 10.30 -11.25 4.30
C THR A 2 9.79 -10.30 3.22
N PHE A 3 9.37 -9.10 3.59
CA PHE A 3 8.87 -8.10 2.64
C PHE A 3 10.04 -7.29 2.05
N LYS A 4 10.91 -7.94 1.27
CA LYS A 4 12.20 -7.38 0.81
C LYS A 4 12.07 -5.99 0.15
N GLY A 5 10.99 -5.78 -0.61
CA GLY A 5 10.68 -4.47 -1.21
C GLY A 5 10.24 -3.41 -0.20
N ALA A 6 9.39 -3.78 0.77
CA ALA A 6 8.97 -2.85 1.83
C ALA A 6 10.14 -2.51 2.76
N ASP A 7 10.97 -3.49 3.10
CA ASP A 7 12.15 -3.30 3.95
C ASP A 7 13.11 -2.27 3.31
N ASN A 8 13.31 -2.29 1.99
CA ASN A 8 14.13 -1.28 1.30
C ASN A 8 13.51 0.12 1.33
N LEU A 9 12.21 0.22 1.03
CA LEU A 9 11.50 1.50 1.01
C LEU A 9 11.41 2.14 2.40
N LEU A 10 11.21 1.33 3.43
CA LEU A 10 11.18 1.74 4.83
C LEU A 10 12.57 2.08 5.37
N ASN A 11 13.64 1.59 4.77
CA ASN A 11 15.00 1.94 5.18
C ASN A 11 15.48 3.26 4.57
N ASN A 12 14.96 3.63 3.40
CA ASN A 12 15.41 4.77 2.59
C ASN A 12 14.37 5.91 2.49
N HIS A 13 13.42 6.00 3.43
CA HIS A 13 12.47 7.11 3.42
C HIS A 13 13.14 8.40 3.93
N PRO A 14 12.67 9.58 3.49
CA PRO A 14 13.18 10.87 3.98
C PRO A 14 13.00 10.99 5.50
N ASP A 15 13.99 11.54 6.20
CA ASP A 15 13.96 11.67 7.67
C ASP A 15 12.76 12.49 8.20
N GLU A 16 12.16 13.33 7.36
CA GLU A 16 10.99 14.16 7.67
C GLU A 16 9.65 13.38 7.64
N THR A 17 9.67 12.08 7.39
CA THR A 17 8.44 11.30 7.21
C THR A 17 7.77 11.01 8.56
N SER A 18 6.73 11.75 8.91
CA SER A 18 5.98 11.51 10.15
C SER A 18 5.00 10.32 10.06
N GLU A 19 4.52 10.00 8.85
CA GLU A 19 3.44 9.03 8.64
C GLU A 19 3.66 8.18 7.39
N VAL A 20 3.42 6.87 7.50
CA VAL A 20 3.47 5.93 6.39
C VAL A 20 2.11 5.27 6.19
N MET A 21 1.60 5.38 4.97
CA MET A 21 0.35 4.74 4.53
C MET A 21 0.63 3.57 3.60
N GLY A 22 -0.26 2.57 3.66
CA GLY A 22 -0.08 1.34 2.91
C GLY A 22 -1.26 0.39 3.05
N ASP A 23 -1.12 -0.75 2.40
CA ASP A 23 -2.13 -1.81 2.44
C ASP A 23 -2.08 -2.66 3.70
N GLY A 24 -3.23 -3.23 4.07
CA GLY A 24 -3.32 -4.20 5.17
C GLY A 24 -2.45 -5.44 4.96
N GLY A 25 -2.04 -5.74 3.72
CA GLY A 25 -1.00 -6.74 3.44
C GLY A 25 0.33 -6.48 4.16
N TYR A 26 0.67 -5.21 4.41
CA TYR A 26 1.88 -4.79 5.13
C TYR A 26 1.68 -4.72 6.65
N ASP A 27 0.49 -5.04 7.15
CA ASP A 27 0.25 -5.18 8.58
C ASP A 27 0.98 -6.41 9.12
N SER A 28 2.23 -6.20 9.54
CA SER A 28 3.04 -7.16 10.28
C SER A 28 3.63 -6.48 11.52
N ASN A 29 3.85 -7.26 12.58
CA ASN A 29 4.47 -6.75 13.80
C ASN A 29 5.89 -6.24 13.52
N LYS A 30 6.66 -6.92 12.66
CA LYS A 30 8.01 -6.49 12.26
C LYS A 30 7.99 -5.09 11.62
N ILE A 31 7.10 -4.86 10.66
CA ILE A 31 7.00 -3.56 9.97
C ILE A 31 6.56 -2.46 10.95
N ARG A 32 5.54 -2.73 11.78
CA ARG A 32 5.08 -1.76 12.78
C ARG A 32 6.14 -1.43 13.82
N GLN A 33 6.93 -2.41 14.25
CA GLN A 33 8.03 -2.18 15.19
C GLN A 33 9.19 -1.40 14.55
N SER A 34 9.52 -1.70 13.29
CA SER A 34 10.52 -0.92 12.53
C SER A 34 10.12 0.56 12.39
N LEU A 35 8.84 0.82 12.11
CA LEU A 35 8.29 2.18 12.03
C LEU A 35 8.26 2.87 13.39
N ALA A 36 7.86 2.16 14.45
CA ALA A 36 7.84 2.69 15.81
C ALA A 36 9.24 3.08 16.31
N ASN A 37 10.26 2.25 16.01
CA ASN A 37 11.66 2.53 16.35
C ASN A 37 12.20 3.79 15.66
N ARG A 38 11.57 4.22 14.57
CA ARG A 38 11.91 5.42 13.80
C ARG A 38 10.97 6.59 14.06
N HIS A 39 10.10 6.48 15.07
CA HIS A 39 9.07 7.49 15.39
C HIS A 39 8.08 7.79 14.25
N VAL A 40 7.88 6.84 13.34
CA VAL A 40 6.97 6.98 12.19
C VAL A 40 5.63 6.30 12.47
N THR A 41 4.53 7.00 12.20
CA THR A 41 3.19 6.47 12.44
C THR A 41 2.72 5.58 11.30
N ALA A 42 2.35 4.34 11.62
CA ALA A 42 1.89 3.33 10.65
C ALA A 42 0.38 3.38 10.40
N CYS A 43 -0.06 4.08 9.35
CA CYS A 43 -1.46 4.22 8.95
C CYS A 43 -1.91 3.10 7.98
N PHE A 44 -1.84 1.85 8.46
CA PHE A 44 -2.34 0.67 7.74
C PHE A 44 -3.68 0.21 8.30
N THR A 45 -4.56 -0.26 7.43
CA THR A 45 -5.73 -1.03 7.88
C THR A 45 -5.25 -2.30 8.59
N PRO A 46 -5.78 -2.59 9.79
CA PRO A 46 -5.40 -3.80 10.49
C PRO A 46 -5.87 -5.05 9.72
N LYS A 47 -5.04 -6.08 9.69
CA LYS A 47 -5.40 -7.38 9.14
C LYS A 47 -6.62 -7.93 9.87
N LYS A 48 -7.53 -8.59 9.14
CA LYS A 48 -8.78 -9.15 9.69
C LYS A 48 -8.54 -10.06 10.90
N ASN A 49 -7.45 -10.84 10.87
CA ASN A 49 -7.11 -11.82 11.90
C ASN A 49 -6.28 -11.24 13.07
N ARG A 50 -6.08 -9.92 13.13
CA ARG A 50 -5.29 -9.30 14.20
C ARG A 50 -6.09 -9.24 15.49
N LYS A 51 -5.56 -9.84 16.56
CA LYS A 51 -6.20 -9.91 17.89
C LYS A 51 -6.42 -8.53 18.53
N SER A 52 -5.46 -7.62 18.38
CA SER A 52 -5.57 -6.24 18.83
C SER A 52 -5.44 -5.28 17.64
N LYS A 53 -6.55 -4.63 17.29
CA LYS A 53 -6.62 -3.68 16.18
C LYS A 53 -6.22 -2.30 16.69
N PRO A 54 -5.07 -1.75 16.28
CA PRO A 54 -4.71 -0.39 16.64
C PRO A 54 -5.73 0.61 16.04
N PRO A 55 -5.91 1.79 16.66
CA PRO A 55 -6.71 2.86 16.07
C PRO A 55 -6.09 3.25 14.73
N SER A 56 -6.81 2.98 13.65
CA SER A 56 -6.37 3.39 12.31
C SER A 56 -6.95 4.77 12.00
N GLY A 57 -6.08 5.72 11.65
CA GLY A 57 -6.49 7.03 11.15
C GLY A 57 -7.23 6.92 9.82
N TRP A 58 -8.54 6.71 9.87
CA TRP A 58 -9.41 6.55 8.70
C TRP A 58 -9.34 7.74 7.75
N HIS A 59 -9.20 8.95 8.30
CA HIS A 59 -9.02 10.17 7.52
C HIS A 59 -7.76 10.12 6.65
N LEU A 60 -6.66 9.60 7.20
CA LEU A 60 -5.43 9.43 6.44
C LEU A 60 -5.60 8.32 5.41
N TYR A 61 -6.15 7.18 5.80
CA TYR A 61 -6.38 6.05 4.90
C TYR A 61 -7.21 6.43 3.65
N LYS A 62 -8.17 7.35 3.78
CA LYS A 62 -8.95 7.87 2.62
C LYS A 62 -8.08 8.51 1.54
N LYS A 63 -6.93 9.11 1.88
CA LYS A 63 -6.01 9.72 0.90
C LYS A 63 -5.47 8.71 -0.11
N ARG A 64 -5.46 7.40 0.23
CA ARG A 64 -5.06 6.33 -0.67
C ARG A 64 -5.91 6.25 -1.95
N HIS A 65 -7.17 6.70 -1.89
CA HIS A 65 -8.05 6.75 -3.06
C HIS A 65 -7.45 7.55 -4.23
N ILE A 66 -6.71 8.63 -3.93
CA ILE A 66 -6.06 9.47 -4.95
C ILE A 66 -5.00 8.65 -5.72
N ILE A 67 -4.18 7.91 -4.97
CA ILE A 67 -3.13 7.04 -5.51
C ILE A 67 -3.75 5.89 -6.31
N GLU A 68 -4.81 5.27 -5.78
CA GLU A 68 -5.53 4.19 -6.49
C GLU A 68 -6.14 4.66 -7.80
N ASN A 69 -6.76 5.85 -7.82
CA ASN A 69 -7.29 6.46 -9.03
C ASN A 69 -6.20 6.70 -10.09
N MET A 70 -5.02 7.12 -9.66
CA MET A 70 -3.86 7.26 -10.56
C MET A 70 -3.48 5.90 -11.16
N PHE A 71 -3.36 4.85 -10.36
CA PHE A 71 -3.04 3.50 -10.86
C PHE A 71 -4.13 2.93 -11.77
N VAL A 72 -5.40 3.19 -11.50
CA VAL A 72 -6.51 2.80 -12.39
C VAL A 72 -6.35 3.47 -13.76
N LYS A 73 -6.07 4.78 -13.79
CA LYS A 73 -5.80 5.51 -15.04
C LYS A 73 -4.57 4.96 -15.77
N LEU A 74 -3.48 4.70 -15.05
CA LEU A 74 -2.26 4.11 -15.63
C LEU A 74 -2.52 2.73 -16.23
N LYS A 75 -3.27 1.87 -15.54
CA LYS A 75 -3.65 0.54 -16.05
C LYS A 75 -4.51 0.65 -17.31
N SER A 76 -5.47 1.57 -17.33
CA SER A 76 -6.31 1.84 -18.49
C SER A 76 -5.48 2.31 -19.69
N ARG A 77 -4.59 3.28 -19.50
CA ARG A 77 -3.68 3.76 -20.54
C ARG A 77 -2.74 2.67 -21.04
N ARG A 78 -2.19 1.83 -20.15
CA ARG A 78 -1.36 0.68 -20.51
C ARG A 78 -2.12 -0.27 -21.42
N ARG A 79 -3.37 -0.61 -21.09
CA ARG A 79 -4.23 -1.50 -21.90
C ARG A 79 -4.36 -1.00 -23.34
N VAL A 80 -4.60 0.30 -23.53
CA VAL A 80 -4.73 0.91 -24.86
C VAL A 80 -3.38 0.93 -25.58
N ALA A 81 -2.33 1.43 -24.93
CA ALA A 81 -1.01 1.62 -25.54
C ALA A 81 -0.37 0.30 -26.01
N THR A 82 -0.50 -0.77 -25.22
CA THR A 82 0.09 -2.07 -25.55
C THR A 82 -0.87 -3.02 -26.26
N ARG A 83 -2.06 -2.55 -26.64
CA ARG A 83 -3.15 -3.37 -27.20
C ARG A 83 -3.42 -4.65 -26.41
N TYR A 84 -3.34 -4.58 -25.08
CA TYR A 84 -3.80 -5.67 -24.18
C TYR A 84 -5.34 -5.78 -24.15
N ASP A 85 -6.02 -5.20 -25.14
CA ASP A 85 -7.46 -5.31 -25.26
C ASP A 85 -7.81 -6.77 -25.53
N ARG A 86 -8.63 -7.36 -24.65
CA ARG A 86 -9.07 -8.73 -24.81
C ARG A 86 -10.00 -8.78 -26.01
N CYS A 87 -9.55 -9.37 -27.11
CA CYS A 87 -10.41 -9.60 -28.26
C CYS A 87 -11.58 -10.49 -27.81
N ALA A 88 -12.82 -10.00 -27.91
CA ALA A 88 -14.02 -10.74 -27.54
C ALA A 88 -14.10 -12.11 -28.25
N ARG A 89 -13.50 -12.22 -29.44
CA ARG A 89 -13.41 -13.43 -30.26
C ARG A 89 -12.61 -14.58 -29.64
N THR A 90 -11.75 -14.32 -28.65
CA THR A 90 -10.91 -15.36 -28.00
C THR A 90 -11.56 -15.92 -26.74
N PHE A 91 -12.67 -15.34 -26.27
CA PHE A 91 -13.37 -15.75 -25.05
C PHE A 91 -14.80 -16.28 -25.31
N MET A 92 -15.17 -16.50 -26.58
CA MET A 92 -16.36 -17.24 -27.01
C MET A 92 -15.95 -18.67 -27.37
#